data_AF-A0A2C6MF13-F1
#
_entry.id   AF-A0A2C6MF13-F1
#
_cell.length_a   1.000
_cell.length_b   1.000
_cell.length_c   1.000
_cell.angle_alpha   90.00
_cell.angle_beta   90.00
_cell.angle_gamma   90.00
#
_symmetry.space_group_name_H-M   'P 1'
#
loop_
_entity.id
_entity.type
_entity.pdbx_description
1 polymer ?
#
loop_
_entity_poly.entity_id
_entity_poly.type
_entity_poly.pdbx_seq_one_letter_code
_entity_poly.pdbx_strand_id
1 'polypeptide(L)'
;MFFRKITTRKNGKEYVYIKLIENYRANGKVKQRVVANFGSIENLSPNRINGLILSLKKLYKEVEAQDQKNFDFNELTSQIPSLKELLSKTRIMQELRNVIVQEPVVQILDALIIKSMVAPEVKTPIHEVCRQMGLAEANSIQFYNALRRLGEESARIAFIKARLPDAQESGIIHKPVYIHMVNSVLQGNSFHVDVAGSLYSPQNYRKKFTLLLACDEDNNPFDFEIVKDNNELSAKIKQLVNRLTHYLTGDVIILDGKDSLDESSVPYPVAYHTREIPKEAALLLLSQGRAVYEGKVFFNTIKLEQKNEAEIKEIKANLAKVSAGLENIRADILLGKLNKEAQVRKRADAVIKANNCQDLVATSLMKPAKPLSTRLKRRS
;
A
#
# COMPACT_ATOMS: atom_id res chain seq x y z
N MET A 1 28.90 -18.26 -9.54
CA MET A 1 29.99 -19.18 -9.16
C MET A 1 29.69 -19.79 -7.79
N PHE A 2 30.20 -20.97 -7.46
CA PHE A 2 29.97 -21.62 -6.16
C PHE A 2 31.15 -22.52 -5.77
N PHE A 3 31.35 -22.76 -4.47
CA PHE A 3 32.34 -23.72 -3.98
C PHE A 3 31.80 -25.15 -4.04
N ARG A 4 32.62 -26.09 -4.47
CA ARG A 4 32.29 -27.51 -4.53
C ARG A 4 33.38 -28.35 -3.88
N LYS A 5 32.98 -29.30 -3.02
CA LYS A 5 33.85 -30.38 -2.54
C LYS A 5 33.93 -31.47 -3.62
N ILE A 6 35.13 -31.88 -3.98
CA ILE A 6 35.38 -32.97 -4.93
C ILE A 6 36.18 -34.05 -4.22
N THR A 7 35.59 -35.23 -4.12
CA THR A 7 36.22 -36.40 -3.55
C THR A 7 36.87 -37.22 -4.67
N THR A 8 38.12 -37.60 -4.47
CA THR A 8 38.90 -38.40 -5.42
C THR A 8 39.60 -39.53 -4.68
N ARG A 9 39.49 -40.76 -5.19
CA ARG A 9 40.19 -41.93 -4.63
C ARG A 9 41.44 -42.22 -5.45
N LYS A 10 42.59 -42.27 -4.78
CA LYS A 10 43.88 -42.65 -5.40
C LYS A 10 44.62 -43.57 -4.43
N ASN A 11 45.05 -44.74 -4.91
CA ASN A 11 45.79 -45.74 -4.13
C ASN A 11 45.08 -46.12 -2.80
N GLY A 12 43.76 -46.31 -2.85
CA GLY A 12 42.97 -46.69 -1.66
C GLY A 12 42.73 -45.56 -0.65
N LYS A 13 43.31 -44.36 -0.84
CA LYS A 13 43.07 -43.20 0.01
C LYS A 13 42.09 -42.23 -0.65
N GLU A 14 41.20 -41.67 0.16
CA GLU A 14 40.19 -40.70 -0.25
C GLU A 14 40.69 -39.28 0.02
N TYR A 15 40.68 -38.43 -1.01
CA TYR A 15 41.13 -37.04 -0.93
C TYR A 15 40.00 -36.11 -1.29
N VAL A 16 39.70 -35.14 -0.43
CA VAL A 16 38.63 -34.15 -0.62
C VAL A 16 39.25 -32.79 -0.95
N TYR A 17 38.93 -32.25 -2.12
CA TYR A 17 39.40 -30.95 -2.59
C TYR A 17 38.29 -29.92 -2.61
N ILE A 18 38.61 -28.65 -2.37
CA ILE A 18 37.67 -27.54 -2.56
C ILE A 18 38.01 -26.81 -3.87
N LYS A 19 37.02 -26.62 -4.74
CA LYS A 19 37.15 -25.86 -5.99
C LYS A 19 36.06 -24.81 -6.11
N LEU A 20 36.38 -23.67 -6.72
CA LEU A 20 35.40 -22.66 -7.14
C LEU A 20 35.01 -22.95 -8.58
N ILE A 21 33.71 -23.17 -8.77
CA ILE A 21 33.12 -23.57 -10.05
C ILE A 21 32.32 -22.41 -10.61
N GLU A 22 32.45 -22.21 -11.91
CA GLU A 22 31.60 -21.30 -12.68
C GLU A 22 30.74 -22.08 -13.66
N ASN A 23 29.45 -21.73 -13.70
CA ASN A 23 28.53 -22.21 -14.71
C ASN A 23 28.55 -21.23 -15.88
N TYR A 24 28.67 -21.76 -17.09
CA TYR A 24 28.58 -20.97 -18.32
C TYR A 24 27.70 -21.72 -19.35
N ARG A 25 27.15 -21.01 -20.32
CA ARG A 25 26.37 -21.62 -21.41
C ARG A 25 27.22 -21.75 -22.66
N ALA A 26 27.17 -22.93 -23.29
CA ALA A 26 27.74 -23.16 -24.61
C ALA A 26 26.80 -24.08 -25.39
N ASN A 27 26.37 -23.63 -26.57
CA ASN A 27 25.43 -24.34 -27.45
C ASN A 27 24.13 -24.74 -26.73
N GLY A 28 23.52 -23.80 -26.01
CA GLY A 28 22.26 -24.00 -25.28
C GLY A 28 22.35 -24.89 -24.03
N LYS A 29 23.50 -25.55 -23.78
CA LYS A 29 23.72 -26.40 -22.60
C LYS A 29 24.49 -25.65 -21.52
N VAL A 30 24.15 -25.91 -20.25
CA VAL A 30 24.90 -25.42 -19.10
C VAL A 30 26.11 -26.31 -18.89
N LYS A 31 27.31 -25.73 -18.94
CA LYS A 31 28.58 -26.39 -18.66
C LYS A 31 29.21 -25.80 -17.39
N GLN A 32 30.05 -26.58 -16.73
CA GLN A 32 30.80 -26.16 -15.56
C GLN A 32 32.29 -26.08 -15.91
N ARG A 33 32.97 -25.01 -15.49
CA ARG A 33 34.43 -24.94 -15.51
C ARG A 33 34.97 -24.68 -14.11
N VAL A 34 36.14 -25.22 -13.83
CA VAL A 34 36.88 -24.90 -12.61
C VAL A 34 37.53 -23.54 -12.80
N VAL A 35 37.21 -22.59 -11.93
CA VAL A 35 37.83 -21.26 -11.94
C VAL A 35 39.05 -21.21 -11.03
N ALA A 36 38.96 -21.85 -9.86
CA ALA A 36 40.08 -21.94 -8.95
C ALA A 36 40.06 -23.24 -8.14
N ASN A 37 41.25 -23.74 -7.79
CA ASN A 37 41.44 -24.90 -6.94
C ASN A 37 42.06 -24.45 -5.62
N PHE A 38 41.38 -24.70 -4.51
CA PHE A 38 41.80 -24.30 -3.16
C PHE A 38 42.60 -25.39 -2.45
N GLY A 39 42.81 -26.55 -3.10
CA GLY A 39 43.56 -27.66 -2.55
C GLY A 39 42.72 -28.60 -1.69
N SER A 40 43.40 -29.51 -0.98
CA SER A 40 42.79 -30.48 -0.07
C SER A 40 42.15 -29.78 1.13
N ILE A 41 40.98 -30.24 1.55
CA ILE A 41 40.29 -29.73 2.75
C ILE A 41 41.13 -29.89 4.01
N GLU A 42 41.95 -30.93 4.08
CA GLU A 42 42.86 -31.19 5.21
C GLU A 42 43.97 -30.12 5.31
N ASN A 43 44.32 -29.49 4.19
CA ASN A 43 45.34 -28.44 4.11
C ASN A 43 44.76 -27.02 4.19
N LEU A 44 43.44 -26.90 4.33
CA LEU A 44 42.71 -25.65 4.47
C LEU A 44 42.39 -25.41 5.95
N SER A 45 43.39 -24.92 6.70
CA SER A 45 43.17 -24.51 8.09
C SER A 45 42.19 -23.33 8.17
N PRO A 46 41.45 -23.17 9.28
CA PRO A 46 40.56 -22.02 9.49
C PRO A 46 41.28 -20.68 9.29
N ASN A 47 42.54 -20.57 9.72
CA ASN A 47 43.35 -19.37 9.54
C ASN A 47 43.62 -19.06 8.06
N ARG A 48 43.87 -20.08 7.24
CA ARG A 48 44.11 -19.91 5.80
C ARG A 48 42.83 -19.49 5.07
N ILE A 49 41.68 -20.06 5.44
CA ILE A 49 40.37 -19.66 4.92
C ILE A 49 40.08 -18.20 5.30
N ASN A 50 40.30 -17.83 6.56
CA ASN A 50 40.12 -16.46 7.02
C ASN A 50 41.05 -15.48 6.29
N GLY A 51 42.32 -15.84 6.08
CA GLY A 51 43.24 -15.02 5.29
C GLY A 51 42.78 -14.81 3.84
N LEU A 52 42.18 -15.83 3.23
CA LEU A 52 41.63 -15.76 1.87
C LEU A 52 40.37 -14.88 1.83
N ILE A 53 39.48 -14.99 2.83
CA ILE A 53 38.32 -14.11 2.99
C ILE A 53 38.77 -12.66 3.16
N LEU A 54 39.78 -12.40 4.00
CA LEU A 54 40.32 -11.05 4.22
C LEU A 54 40.94 -10.47 2.94
N SER A 55 41.67 -11.28 2.18
CA SER A 55 42.29 -10.88 0.91
C SER A 55 41.24 -10.57 -0.16
N LEU A 56 40.21 -11.41 -0.28
CA LEU A 56 39.08 -11.17 -1.19
C LEU A 56 38.27 -9.94 -0.77
N LYS A 57 38.06 -9.71 0.54
CA LYS A 57 37.44 -8.48 1.05
C LYS A 57 38.26 -7.25 0.72
N LYS A 58 39.59 -7.34 0.79
CA LYS A 58 40.49 -6.23 0.42
C LYS A 58 40.38 -5.90 -1.07
N LEU A 59 40.50 -6.91 -1.94
CA LEU A 59 40.31 -6.75 -3.39
C LEU A 59 38.91 -6.23 -3.74
N TYR A 60 37.88 -6.73 -3.07
CA TYR A 60 36.52 -6.22 -3.24
C TYR A 60 36.43 -4.73 -2.92
N LYS A 61 37.03 -4.27 -1.81
CA LYS A 61 37.09 -2.84 -1.47
C LYS A 61 37.86 -2.01 -2.49
N GLU A 62 38.94 -2.55 -3.07
CA GLU A 62 39.72 -1.87 -4.11
C GLU A 62 38.91 -1.71 -5.41
N VAL A 63 38.16 -2.75 -5.81
CA VAL A 63 37.26 -2.71 -6.98
C VAL A 63 36.06 -1.80 -6.72
N GLU A 64 35.48 -1.87 -5.51
CA GLU A 64 34.37 -1.02 -5.09
C GLU A 64 34.78 0.46 -5.05
N ALA A 65 35.99 0.78 -4.59
CA ALA A 65 36.55 2.13 -4.62
C ALA A 65 36.79 2.67 -6.04
N GLN A 66 36.91 1.80 -7.05
CA GLN A 66 37.00 2.20 -8.46
C GLN A 66 35.63 2.48 -9.08
N ASP A 67 34.57 1.77 -8.66
CA ASP A 67 33.20 1.97 -9.15
C ASP A 67 32.43 3.07 -8.38
N GLN A 68 32.81 3.35 -7.13
CA GLN A 68 32.30 4.48 -6.37
C GLN A 68 32.99 5.76 -6.85
N LYS A 69 32.39 6.47 -7.81
CA LYS A 69 32.46 7.94 -7.80
C LYS A 69 32.11 8.35 -6.37
N ASN A 70 33.08 8.80 -5.58
CA ASN A 70 32.89 9.24 -4.20
C ASN A 70 31.69 10.19 -4.17
N PHE A 71 30.53 9.67 -3.74
CA PHE A 71 29.35 10.49 -3.55
C PHE A 71 29.67 11.34 -2.33
N ASP A 72 29.79 12.65 -2.51
CA ASP A 72 30.16 13.54 -1.43
C ASP A 72 28.97 13.68 -0.47
N PHE A 73 28.93 12.82 0.54
CA PHE A 73 27.90 12.84 1.57
C PHE A 73 27.98 14.09 2.47
N ASN A 74 29.05 14.90 2.40
CA ASN A 74 29.22 16.08 3.25
C ASN A 74 28.20 17.18 2.91
N GLU A 75 27.90 17.38 1.63
CA GLU A 75 26.89 18.36 1.21
C GLU A 75 25.47 17.90 1.62
N LEU A 76 25.20 16.60 1.51
CA LEU A 76 23.92 15.98 1.83
C LEU A 76 23.64 15.90 3.35
N THR A 77 24.69 15.74 4.16
CA THR A 77 24.56 15.64 5.62
C THR A 77 24.12 16.96 6.26
N SER A 78 24.39 18.10 5.62
CA SER A 78 23.98 19.42 6.12
C SER A 78 22.46 19.60 6.26
N GLN A 79 21.66 18.92 5.42
CA GLN A 79 20.19 19.03 5.39
C GLN A 79 19.49 18.05 6.33
N ILE A 80 20.20 17.02 6.80
CA ILE A 80 19.63 15.94 7.61
C ILE A 80 18.97 16.44 8.90
N PRO A 81 19.56 17.37 9.69
CA PRO A 81 18.93 17.84 10.93
C PRO A 81 17.56 18.48 10.68
N SER A 82 17.46 19.35 9.67
CA SER A 82 16.22 20.02 9.29
C SER A 82 15.17 19.03 8.79
N LEU A 83 15.57 18.02 8.01
CA LEU A 83 14.68 16.96 7.55
C LEU A 83 14.16 16.10 8.72
N LYS A 84 15.02 15.75 9.68
CA LYS A 84 14.60 15.02 10.89
C LYS A 84 13.57 15.81 11.69
N GLU A 85 13.79 17.12 11.85
CA GLU A 85 12.85 17.99 12.54
C GLU A 85 11.50 18.06 11.80
N LEU A 86 11.51 18.30 10.48
CA LEU A 86 10.31 18.33 9.67
C LEU A 86 9.56 17.00 9.74
N LEU A 87 10.27 15.89 9.57
CA LEU A 87 9.72 14.54 9.56
C LEU A 87 9.06 14.20 10.91
N SER A 88 9.67 14.59 12.02
CA SER A 88 9.12 14.39 13.37
C SER A 88 7.80 15.12 13.62
N LYS A 89 7.53 16.20 12.88
CA LYS A 89 6.29 16.99 12.98
C LYS A 89 5.17 16.44 12.10
N THR A 90 5.46 15.49 11.21
CA THR A 90 4.44 14.91 10.33
C THR A 90 3.48 14.01 11.10
N ARG A 91 2.19 14.05 10.74
CA ARG A 91 1.15 13.17 11.31
C ARG A 91 1.50 11.69 11.16
N ILE A 92 2.07 11.32 10.02
CA ILE A 92 2.51 9.94 9.73
C ILE A 92 3.49 9.44 10.77
N MET A 93 4.52 10.24 11.09
CA MET A 93 5.53 9.82 12.07
C MET A 93 5.00 9.82 13.50
N GLN A 94 4.08 10.73 13.83
CA GLN A 94 3.41 10.72 15.13
C GLN A 94 2.59 9.44 15.32
N GLU A 95 1.79 9.04 14.33
CA GLU A 95 1.02 7.80 14.38
C GLU A 95 1.90 6.55 14.37
N LEU A 96 3.01 6.56 13.62
CA LEU A 96 3.96 5.46 13.63
C LEU A 96 4.62 5.26 14.99
N ARG A 97 4.97 6.34 15.69
CA ARG A 97 5.54 6.27 17.05
C ARG A 97 4.55 5.70 18.07
N ASN A 98 3.25 5.95 17.87
CA ASN A 98 2.20 5.36 18.72
C ASN A 98 2.08 3.84 18.57
N VAL A 99 2.35 3.31 17.37
CA VAL A 99 2.26 1.86 17.09
C VAL A 99 3.60 1.14 17.30
N ILE A 100 4.70 1.80 16.93
CA ILE A 100 6.06 1.25 16.99
C ILE A 100 6.77 1.89 18.18
N VAL A 101 6.56 1.29 19.35
CA VAL A 101 7.10 1.78 20.65
C VAL A 101 8.63 1.68 20.74
N GLN A 102 9.27 0.90 19.86
CA GLN A 102 10.72 0.67 19.92
C GLN A 102 11.48 1.79 19.18
N GLU A 103 12.04 2.73 19.95
CA GLU A 103 12.84 3.86 19.45
C GLU A 103 13.91 3.46 18.40
N PRO A 104 14.69 2.37 18.55
CA PRO A 104 15.66 1.99 17.53
C PRO A 104 15.03 1.67 16.18
N VAL A 105 13.78 1.18 16.17
CA VAL A 105 13.07 0.91 14.92
C VAL A 105 12.56 2.20 14.30
N VAL A 106 12.02 3.13 15.09
CA VAL A 106 11.61 4.45 14.61
C VAL A 106 12.79 5.19 13.97
N GLN A 107 13.98 5.16 14.60
CA GLN A 107 15.19 5.76 14.03
C GLN A 107 15.58 5.14 12.68
N ILE A 108 15.45 3.82 12.53
CA ILE A 108 15.68 3.14 11.24
C ILE A 108 14.67 3.59 10.19
N LEU A 109 13.40 3.79 10.57
CA LEU A 109 12.37 4.29 9.67
C LEU A 109 12.65 5.73 9.22
N ASP A 110 13.04 6.61 10.15
CA ASP A 110 13.48 7.96 9.82
C ASP A 110 14.65 7.93 8.83
N ALA A 111 15.64 7.05 9.08
CA ALA A 111 16.79 6.88 8.20
C ALA A 111 16.38 6.42 6.79
N LEU A 112 15.44 5.47 6.68
CA LEU A 112 14.91 5.00 5.39
C LEU A 112 14.25 6.13 4.59
N ILE A 113 13.41 6.93 5.24
CA ILE A 113 12.69 8.04 4.59
C ILE A 113 13.70 9.10 4.14
N ILE A 114 14.59 9.53 5.02
CA ILE A 114 15.60 10.55 4.71
C ILE A 114 16.52 10.08 3.58
N LYS A 115 16.99 8.82 3.61
CA LYS A 115 17.78 8.26 2.51
C LYS A 115 17.03 8.33 1.19
N SER A 116 15.73 8.00 1.19
CA SER A 116 14.93 8.02 -0.04
C SER A 116 14.73 9.43 -0.63
N MET A 117 14.78 10.47 0.21
CA MET A 117 14.67 11.86 -0.23
C MET A 117 16.01 12.43 -0.70
N VAL A 118 17.09 12.12 0.02
CA VAL A 118 18.40 12.79 -0.13
C VAL A 118 19.33 12.04 -1.08
N ALA A 119 19.17 10.72 -1.18
CA ALA A 119 20.05 9.85 -1.99
C ALA A 119 19.27 8.72 -2.69
N PRO A 120 18.21 9.01 -3.47
CA PRO A 120 17.41 7.99 -4.14
C PRO A 120 18.21 7.17 -5.17
N GLU A 121 19.14 7.81 -5.88
CA GLU A 121 19.99 7.19 -6.90
C GLU A 121 21.12 6.31 -6.35
N VAL A 122 21.46 6.43 -5.06
CA VAL A 122 22.55 5.66 -4.45
C VAL A 122 22.13 4.20 -4.31
N LYS A 123 22.86 3.32 -5.03
CA LYS A 123 22.60 1.87 -5.15
C LYS A 123 23.32 1.00 -4.11
N THR A 124 24.13 1.59 -3.24
CA THR A 124 24.79 0.85 -2.16
C THR A 124 23.75 0.32 -1.16
N PRO A 125 24.08 -0.76 -0.42
CA PRO A 125 23.18 -1.31 0.59
C PRO A 125 22.68 -0.23 1.56
N ILE A 126 21.36 -0.17 1.76
CA ILE A 126 20.73 0.96 2.48
C ILE A 126 21.29 1.21 3.88
N HIS A 127 21.63 0.13 4.60
CA HIS A 127 22.22 0.21 5.93
C HIS A 127 23.63 0.83 5.95
N GLU A 128 24.39 0.70 4.87
CA GLU A 128 25.70 1.32 4.74
C GLU A 128 25.56 2.81 4.44
N VAL A 129 24.64 3.18 3.53
CA VAL A 129 24.32 4.59 3.24
C VAL A 129 23.85 5.31 4.50
N CYS A 130 22.88 4.74 5.21
CA CYS A 130 22.36 5.34 6.44
C CYS A 130 23.43 5.45 7.54
N ARG A 131 24.40 4.53 7.59
CA ARG A 131 25.55 4.62 8.50
C ARG A 131 26.48 5.76 8.10
N GLN A 132 26.87 5.83 6.82
CA GLN A 132 27.74 6.87 6.28
C GLN A 132 27.15 8.27 6.46
N MET A 133 25.82 8.40 6.36
CA MET A 133 25.09 9.65 6.58
C MET A 133 24.84 9.96 8.08
N GLY A 134 25.26 9.11 9.01
CA GLY A 134 25.00 9.30 10.45
C GLY A 134 23.50 9.24 10.82
N LEU A 135 22.69 8.54 10.03
CA LEU A 135 21.25 8.42 10.24
C LEU A 135 20.90 7.33 11.25
N ALA A 136 21.47 6.13 11.09
CA ALA A 136 21.22 4.98 11.96
C ALA A 136 22.39 3.99 11.97
N GLU A 137 22.77 3.55 13.17
CA GLU A 137 23.74 2.47 13.39
C GLU A 137 23.03 1.11 13.48
N ALA A 138 22.65 0.57 12.33
CA ALA A 138 21.94 -0.70 12.25
C ALA A 138 22.49 -1.58 11.11
N ASN A 139 22.32 -2.90 11.26
CA ASN A 139 22.68 -3.88 10.24
C ASN A 139 21.51 -4.17 9.29
N SER A 140 21.78 -4.88 8.19
CA SER A 140 20.79 -5.23 7.17
C SER A 140 19.57 -5.98 7.72
N ILE A 141 19.74 -6.83 8.73
CA ILE A 141 18.66 -7.59 9.37
C ILE A 141 17.73 -6.67 10.14
N GLN A 142 18.28 -5.69 10.87
CA GLN A 142 17.49 -4.71 11.61
C GLN A 142 16.67 -3.81 10.66
N PHE A 143 17.28 -3.35 9.56
CA PHE A 143 16.57 -2.63 8.49
C PHE A 143 15.43 -3.46 7.89
N TYR A 144 15.68 -4.74 7.59
CA TYR A 144 14.64 -5.65 7.11
C TYR A 144 13.50 -5.81 8.12
N ASN A 145 13.82 -5.99 9.40
CA ASN A 145 12.81 -6.13 10.46
C ASN A 145 11.98 -4.84 10.64
N ALA A 146 12.60 -3.67 10.51
CA ALA A 146 11.90 -2.39 10.53
C ALA A 146 10.91 -2.26 9.36
N LEU A 147 11.35 -2.57 8.14
CA LEU A 147 10.48 -2.60 6.96
C LEU A 147 9.35 -3.62 7.09
N ARG A 148 9.64 -4.79 7.64
CA ARG A 148 8.63 -5.82 7.90
C ARG A 148 7.53 -5.30 8.84
N ARG A 149 7.90 -4.55 9.88
CA ARG A 149 6.93 -3.95 10.81
C ARG A 149 6.01 -2.93 10.15
N LEU A 150 6.50 -2.16 9.17
CA LEU A 150 5.63 -1.27 8.38
C LEU A 150 4.54 -2.03 7.61
N GLY A 151 4.80 -3.29 7.26
CA GLY A 151 3.85 -4.17 6.59
C GLY A 151 2.85 -4.86 7.53
N GLU A 152 2.98 -4.69 8.86
CA GLU A 152 2.04 -5.26 9.82
C GLU A 152 0.73 -4.46 9.85
N GLU A 153 -0.39 -5.14 10.14
CA GLU A 153 -1.73 -4.53 10.08
C GLU A 153 -1.87 -3.34 11.03
N SER A 154 -1.23 -3.38 12.20
CA SER A 154 -1.25 -2.29 13.17
C SER A 154 -0.61 -1.01 12.61
N ALA A 155 0.55 -1.13 11.95
CA ALA A 155 1.23 0.01 11.32
C ALA A 155 0.43 0.52 10.12
N ARG A 156 -0.16 -0.38 9.33
CA ARG A 156 -1.02 -0.02 8.20
C ARG A 156 -2.22 0.83 8.62
N ILE A 157 -2.92 0.44 9.69
CA ILE A 157 -4.05 1.21 10.22
C ILE A 157 -3.60 2.62 10.66
N ALA A 158 -2.43 2.74 11.29
CA ALA A 158 -1.87 4.04 11.65
C ALA A 158 -1.59 4.92 10.42
N PHE A 159 -1.01 4.35 9.35
CA PHE A 159 -0.79 5.10 8.10
C PHE A 159 -2.07 5.61 7.47
N ILE A 160 -3.10 4.76 7.40
CA ILE A 160 -4.41 5.16 6.87
C ILE A 160 -4.91 6.33 7.72
N LYS A 161 -5.01 6.17 9.04
CA LYS A 161 -5.50 7.21 9.96
C LYS A 161 -4.72 8.52 9.88
N ALA A 162 -3.40 8.46 9.70
CA ALA A 162 -2.57 9.66 9.56
C ALA A 162 -2.90 10.45 8.27
N ARG A 163 -3.32 9.76 7.20
CA ARG A 163 -3.62 10.33 5.89
C ARG A 163 -5.09 10.71 5.70
N LEU A 164 -6.02 10.07 6.40
CA LEU A 164 -7.46 10.33 6.27
C LEU A 164 -7.84 11.81 6.45
N PRO A 165 -7.30 12.56 7.43
CA PRO A 165 -7.67 13.96 7.61
C PRO A 165 -7.26 14.80 6.41
N ASP A 166 -6.06 14.61 5.84
CA ASP A 166 -5.61 15.34 4.65
C ASP A 166 -6.54 15.05 3.45
N ALA A 167 -7.05 13.81 3.33
CA ALA A 167 -8.02 13.43 2.32
C ALA A 167 -9.44 13.99 2.57
N GLN A 168 -9.82 14.29 3.81
CA GLN A 168 -11.17 14.73 4.21
C GLN A 168 -11.30 16.22 4.56
N GLU A 169 -10.20 16.93 4.80
CA GLU A 169 -10.16 18.31 5.34
C GLU A 169 -10.82 19.34 4.41
N SER A 170 -10.97 19.03 3.12
CA SER A 170 -11.57 19.95 2.13
C SER A 170 -13.09 20.20 2.28
N GLY A 171 -13.76 19.60 3.27
CA GLY A 171 -15.21 19.77 3.46
C GLY A 171 -16.07 19.11 2.35
N ILE A 172 -15.44 18.46 1.38
CA ILE A 172 -16.07 17.66 0.33
C ILE A 172 -16.21 16.22 0.88
N ILE A 173 -17.40 15.89 1.36
CA ILE A 173 -17.73 14.62 2.03
C ILE A 173 -17.68 13.39 1.07
N HIS A 174 -17.38 13.62 -0.21
CA HIS A 174 -17.56 12.65 -1.29
C HIS A 174 -16.34 12.53 -2.23
N LYS A 175 -15.12 12.81 -1.76
CA LYS A 175 -13.94 12.58 -2.60
C LYS A 175 -13.79 11.07 -2.90
N PRO A 176 -13.75 10.67 -4.19
CA PRO A 176 -13.59 9.27 -4.55
C PRO A 176 -12.17 8.80 -4.20
N VAL A 177 -12.06 7.50 -3.97
CA VAL A 177 -10.79 6.81 -3.78
C VAL A 177 -10.55 5.91 -4.97
N TYR A 178 -9.36 5.94 -5.53
CA TYR A 178 -9.00 5.15 -6.69
C TYR A 178 -8.10 3.98 -6.29
N ILE A 179 -8.47 2.75 -6.66
CA ILE A 179 -7.60 1.58 -6.54
C ILE A 179 -6.95 1.32 -7.90
N HIS A 180 -5.66 1.62 -8.01
CA HIS A 180 -4.86 1.33 -9.19
C HIS A 180 -4.38 -0.13 -9.17
N MET A 181 -4.53 -0.83 -10.29
CA MET A 181 -4.03 -2.19 -10.47
C MET A 181 -2.71 -2.21 -11.24
N VAL A 182 -1.59 -2.27 -10.51
CA VAL A 182 -0.24 -2.26 -11.09
C VAL A 182 0.31 -3.68 -11.16
N ASN A 183 0.43 -4.22 -12.37
CA ASN A 183 1.01 -5.54 -12.61
C ASN A 183 2.54 -5.43 -12.73
N SER A 184 3.27 -6.22 -11.95
CA SER A 184 4.73 -6.21 -11.98
C SER A 184 5.32 -7.60 -11.77
N VAL A 185 6.65 -7.66 -11.82
CA VAL A 185 7.42 -8.89 -11.67
C VAL A 185 8.56 -8.62 -10.70
N LEU A 186 8.53 -9.33 -9.57
CA LEU A 186 9.67 -9.39 -8.67
C LEU A 186 10.73 -10.30 -9.29
N GLN A 187 11.87 -9.73 -9.64
CA GLN A 187 12.99 -10.44 -10.25
C GLN A 187 14.23 -10.35 -9.37
N GLY A 188 15.00 -11.43 -9.32
CA GLY A 188 16.25 -11.49 -8.55
C GLY A 188 16.92 -12.85 -8.70
N ASN A 189 17.86 -13.14 -7.79
CA ASN A 189 18.47 -14.45 -7.70
C ASN A 189 17.93 -15.16 -6.46
N SER A 190 17.41 -16.38 -6.62
CA SER A 190 17.15 -17.27 -5.49
C SER A 190 18.32 -18.24 -5.31
N PHE A 191 18.66 -18.49 -4.06
CA PHE A 191 19.61 -19.51 -3.68
C PHE A 191 18.85 -20.61 -2.94
N HIS A 192 18.73 -21.77 -3.57
CA HIS A 192 18.25 -22.95 -2.87
C HIS A 192 19.39 -23.52 -2.04
N VAL A 193 19.07 -23.92 -0.82
CA VAL A 193 19.99 -24.62 0.07
C VAL A 193 19.56 -26.09 0.10
N ASP A 194 20.48 -27.03 -0.09
CA ASP A 194 20.17 -28.44 0.14
C ASP A 194 19.98 -28.74 1.64
N VAL A 195 19.53 -29.95 1.96
CA VAL A 195 19.35 -30.43 3.34
C VAL A 195 20.65 -30.35 4.15
N ALA A 196 21.81 -30.37 3.49
CA ALA A 196 23.13 -30.27 4.11
C ALA A 196 23.67 -28.82 4.21
N GLY A 197 22.89 -27.80 3.82
CA GLY A 197 23.31 -26.40 3.90
C GLY A 197 24.11 -25.89 2.69
N SER A 198 24.27 -26.68 1.63
CA SER A 198 25.02 -26.29 0.43
C SER A 198 24.17 -25.40 -0.49
N LEU A 199 24.69 -24.23 -0.84
CA LEU A 199 24.06 -23.30 -1.77
C LEU A 199 24.18 -23.82 -3.21
N TYR A 200 23.04 -24.03 -3.88
CA TYR A 200 23.00 -24.29 -5.32
C TYR A 200 23.37 -23.05 -6.14
N SER A 201 23.61 -23.26 -7.44
CA SER A 201 23.76 -22.16 -8.39
C SER A 201 22.58 -21.20 -8.33
N PRO A 202 22.82 -19.87 -8.40
CA PRO A 202 21.76 -18.88 -8.41
C PRO A 202 20.76 -19.21 -9.51
N GLN A 203 19.48 -19.32 -9.15
CA GLN A 203 18.40 -19.43 -10.11
C GLN A 203 17.79 -18.05 -10.32
N ASN A 204 17.38 -17.76 -11.55
CA ASN A 204 16.62 -16.56 -11.85
C ASN A 204 15.26 -16.67 -11.15
N TYR A 205 15.11 -15.95 -10.04
CA TYR A 205 13.85 -15.81 -9.34
C TYR A 205 13.00 -14.82 -10.11
N ARG A 206 11.81 -15.24 -10.52
CA ARG A 206 10.83 -14.39 -11.18
C ARG A 206 9.45 -14.72 -10.64
N LYS A 207 8.84 -13.77 -9.94
CA LYS A 207 7.49 -13.93 -9.39
C LYS A 207 6.61 -12.75 -9.84
N LYS A 208 5.56 -13.06 -10.59
CA LYS A 208 4.54 -12.06 -10.95
C LYS A 208 3.73 -11.68 -9.70
N PHE A 209 3.32 -10.43 -9.63
CA PHE A 209 2.38 -9.95 -8.63
C PHE A 209 1.58 -8.76 -9.18
N THR A 210 0.43 -8.51 -8.57
CA THR A 210 -0.36 -7.31 -8.82
C THR A 210 -0.41 -6.50 -7.53
N LEU A 211 0.02 -5.24 -7.61
CA LEU A 211 -0.12 -4.27 -6.53
C LEU A 211 -1.44 -3.53 -6.72
N LEU A 212 -2.33 -3.66 -5.75
CA LEU A 212 -3.53 -2.85 -5.61
C LEU A 212 -3.13 -1.63 -4.78
N LEU A 213 -3.08 -0.45 -5.39
CA LEU A 213 -2.64 0.78 -4.73
C LEU A 213 -3.82 1.74 -4.59
N ALA A 214 -4.25 2.02 -3.37
CA ALA A 214 -5.30 2.98 -3.07
C ALA A 214 -4.72 4.39 -2.99
N CYS A 215 -5.25 5.28 -3.82
CA CYS A 215 -4.85 6.67 -3.96
C CYS A 215 -6.03 7.62 -3.81
N ASP A 216 -5.73 8.85 -3.41
CA ASP A 216 -6.68 9.97 -3.51
C ASP A 216 -6.78 10.49 -4.96
N GLU A 217 -7.58 11.53 -5.16
CA GLU A 217 -7.77 12.19 -6.46
C GLU A 217 -6.50 12.85 -7.02
N ASP A 218 -5.52 13.15 -6.15
CA ASP A 218 -4.23 13.73 -6.51
C ASP A 218 -3.15 12.65 -6.75
N ASN A 219 -3.54 11.38 -6.78
CA ASN A 219 -2.67 10.20 -6.90
C ASN A 219 -1.71 9.98 -5.72
N ASN A 220 -2.01 10.51 -4.53
CA ASN A 220 -1.22 10.22 -3.34
C ASN A 220 -1.64 8.86 -2.76
N PRO A 221 -0.69 7.92 -2.59
CA PRO A 221 -1.01 6.60 -2.06
C PRO A 221 -1.20 6.65 -0.54
N PHE A 222 -2.17 5.89 -0.03
CA PHE A 222 -2.39 5.78 1.42
C PHE A 222 -2.74 4.37 1.92
N ASP A 223 -3.08 3.41 1.04
CA ASP A 223 -3.16 1.98 1.39
C ASP A 223 -2.80 1.11 0.18
N PHE A 224 -2.47 -0.16 0.42
CA PHE A 224 -2.19 -1.10 -0.65
C PHE A 224 -2.48 -2.56 -0.26
N GLU A 225 -2.58 -3.41 -1.28
CA GLU A 225 -2.63 -4.86 -1.11
C GLU A 225 -1.85 -5.56 -2.23
N ILE A 226 -1.24 -6.70 -1.93
CA ILE A 226 -0.44 -7.45 -2.90
C ILE A 226 -1.16 -8.76 -3.24
N VAL A 227 -1.39 -8.96 -4.52
CA VAL A 227 -1.98 -10.17 -5.09
C VAL A 227 -0.87 -11.00 -5.73
N LYS A 228 -0.68 -12.22 -5.24
CA LYS A 228 0.35 -13.14 -5.73
C LYS A 228 -0.18 -14.10 -6.80
N ASP A 229 -1.46 -14.42 -6.72
CA ASP A 229 -2.19 -15.28 -7.67
C ASP A 229 -3.45 -14.55 -8.12
N ASN A 230 -3.74 -14.57 -9.42
CA ASN A 230 -4.93 -13.95 -9.98
C ASN A 230 -6.23 -14.52 -9.38
N ASN A 231 -6.21 -15.77 -8.90
CA ASN A 231 -7.35 -16.38 -8.22
C ASN A 231 -7.71 -15.66 -6.90
N GLU A 232 -6.75 -14.94 -6.29
CA GLU A 232 -6.96 -14.18 -5.05
C GLU A 232 -7.41 -12.73 -5.31
N LEU A 233 -7.40 -12.27 -6.58
CA LEU A 233 -7.57 -10.86 -6.94
C LEU A 233 -8.88 -10.28 -6.37
N SER A 234 -10.01 -10.90 -6.65
CA SER A 234 -11.33 -10.44 -6.18
C SER A 234 -11.41 -10.41 -4.65
N ALA A 235 -10.86 -11.43 -3.97
CA ALA A 235 -10.84 -11.48 -2.51
C ALA A 235 -9.98 -10.36 -1.91
N LYS A 236 -8.81 -10.08 -2.50
CA LYS A 236 -7.89 -9.02 -2.05
C LYS A 236 -8.42 -7.62 -2.32
N ILE A 237 -9.07 -7.41 -3.45
CA ILE A 237 -9.79 -6.16 -3.72
C ILE A 237 -10.89 -5.96 -2.69
N LYS A 238 -11.74 -6.98 -2.44
CA LYS A 238 -12.80 -6.89 -1.44
C LYS A 238 -12.24 -6.57 -0.05
N GLN A 239 -11.12 -7.18 0.33
CA GLN A 239 -10.42 -6.88 1.58
C GLN A 239 -10.00 -5.41 1.65
N LEU A 240 -9.37 -4.89 0.59
CA LEU A 240 -8.93 -3.50 0.50
C LEU A 240 -10.12 -2.53 0.54
N VAL A 241 -11.16 -2.76 -0.28
CA VAL A 241 -12.38 -1.92 -0.31
C VAL A 241 -13.07 -1.90 1.05
N ASN A 242 -13.24 -3.06 1.71
CA ASN A 242 -13.85 -3.12 3.04
C ASN A 242 -13.06 -2.32 4.08
N ARG A 243 -11.72 -2.39 4.02
CA ARG A 243 -10.86 -1.61 4.91
C ARG A 243 -10.99 -0.11 4.65
N LEU A 244 -10.98 0.31 3.39
CA LEU A 244 -11.12 1.72 2.99
C LEU A 244 -12.48 2.29 3.40
N THR A 245 -13.57 1.60 3.06
CA THR A 245 -14.95 2.01 3.38
C THR A 245 -15.28 2.03 4.86
N HIS A 246 -14.48 1.36 5.70
CA HIS A 246 -14.59 1.49 7.15
C HIS A 246 -14.14 2.88 7.64
N TYR A 247 -13.22 3.52 6.92
CA TYR A 247 -12.58 4.77 7.30
C TYR A 247 -13.01 5.96 6.44
N LEU A 248 -13.51 5.71 5.23
CA LEU A 248 -13.83 6.72 4.23
C LEU A 248 -15.31 6.68 3.87
N THR A 249 -15.90 7.87 3.68
CA THR A 249 -17.30 8.05 3.27
C THR A 249 -17.47 8.14 1.75
N GLY A 250 -16.36 8.32 1.02
CA GLY A 250 -16.34 8.42 -0.44
C GLY A 250 -16.51 7.08 -1.15
N ASP A 251 -16.86 7.14 -2.43
CA ASP A 251 -16.94 5.96 -3.28
C ASP A 251 -15.53 5.43 -3.58
N VAL A 252 -15.39 4.11 -3.60
CA VAL A 252 -14.13 3.45 -3.99
C VAL A 252 -14.27 2.94 -5.41
N ILE A 253 -13.47 3.48 -6.32
CA ILE A 253 -13.47 3.17 -7.74
C ILE A 253 -12.22 2.36 -8.07
N ILE A 254 -12.38 1.24 -8.77
CA ILE A 254 -11.25 0.41 -9.19
C ILE A 254 -10.88 0.74 -10.62
N LEU A 255 -9.60 0.99 -10.86
CA LEU A 255 -9.06 1.26 -12.17
C LEU A 255 -8.48 -0.03 -12.76
N ASP A 256 -9.30 -0.74 -13.54
CA ASP A 256 -8.94 -1.99 -14.19
C ASP A 256 -8.57 -1.76 -15.66
N GLY A 257 -7.32 -1.37 -15.89
CA GLY A 257 -6.84 -1.10 -17.24
C GLY A 257 -6.65 -2.33 -18.14
N LYS A 258 -6.90 -3.55 -17.63
CA LYS A 258 -6.66 -4.80 -18.38
C LYS A 258 -7.92 -5.67 -18.49
N ASP A 259 -9.07 -5.16 -18.11
CA ASP A 259 -10.34 -5.91 -18.11
C ASP A 259 -10.20 -7.27 -17.39
N SER A 260 -9.48 -7.28 -16.26
CA SER A 260 -9.22 -8.46 -15.45
C SER A 260 -10.38 -8.80 -14.50
N LEU A 261 -11.32 -7.88 -14.29
CA LEU A 261 -12.48 -8.00 -13.42
C LEU A 261 -13.77 -8.09 -14.22
N ASP A 262 -14.64 -9.01 -13.81
CA ASP A 262 -16.01 -9.10 -14.31
C ASP A 262 -16.93 -8.15 -13.53
N GLU A 263 -17.49 -7.17 -14.21
CA GLU A 263 -18.37 -6.12 -13.65
C GLU A 263 -19.56 -6.70 -12.91
N SER A 264 -20.07 -7.86 -13.35
CA SER A 264 -21.22 -8.52 -12.73
C SER A 264 -20.92 -9.12 -11.35
N SER A 265 -19.63 -9.31 -11.04
CA SER A 265 -19.18 -10.05 -9.86
C SER A 265 -18.86 -9.17 -8.66
N VAL A 266 -18.87 -7.85 -8.81
CA VAL A 266 -18.34 -6.91 -7.81
C VAL A 266 -19.35 -5.83 -7.38
N PRO A 267 -19.47 -5.54 -6.07
CA PRO A 267 -20.43 -4.56 -5.55
C PRO A 267 -19.92 -3.11 -5.57
N TYR A 268 -18.86 -2.82 -6.31
CA TYR A 268 -18.19 -1.51 -6.36
C TYR A 268 -17.94 -1.09 -7.81
N PRO A 269 -17.89 0.22 -8.10
CA PRO A 269 -17.67 0.72 -9.44
C PRO A 269 -16.27 0.34 -9.97
N VAL A 270 -16.22 -0.18 -11.19
CA VAL A 270 -14.99 -0.49 -11.92
C VAL A 270 -14.91 0.41 -13.15
N ALA A 271 -13.81 1.14 -13.26
CA ALA A 271 -13.47 1.90 -14.45
C ALA A 271 -12.50 1.08 -15.30
N TYR A 272 -12.95 0.77 -16.51
CA TYR A 272 -12.17 0.05 -17.51
C TYR A 272 -11.43 1.04 -18.42
N HIS A 273 -10.33 0.58 -19.02
CA HIS A 273 -9.66 1.37 -20.05
C HIS A 273 -10.55 1.43 -21.30
N THR A 274 -11.21 2.57 -21.51
CA THR A 274 -11.94 2.82 -22.76
C THR A 274 -10.97 2.77 -23.94
N ARG A 275 -11.29 1.99 -24.98
CA ARG A 275 -10.68 2.21 -26.31
C ARG A 275 -11.11 3.61 -26.80
N GLU A 276 -10.50 4.12 -27.88
CA GLU A 276 -10.87 5.42 -28.45
C GLU A 276 -12.40 5.59 -28.47
N ILE A 277 -12.89 6.59 -27.74
CA ILE A 277 -14.32 6.90 -27.70
C ILE A 277 -14.67 7.37 -29.11
N PRO A 278 -15.60 6.72 -29.82
CA PRO A 278 -16.02 7.17 -31.15
C PRO A 278 -16.43 8.64 -31.09
N LYS A 279 -16.06 9.45 -32.09
CA LYS A 279 -16.30 10.90 -32.08
C LYS A 279 -17.79 11.22 -31.90
N GLU A 280 -18.66 10.36 -32.43
CA GLU A 280 -20.11 10.40 -32.31
C GLU A 280 -20.56 10.24 -30.84
N ALA A 281 -19.91 9.35 -30.09
CA ALA A 281 -20.18 9.14 -28.67
C ALA A 281 -19.68 10.32 -27.81
N ALA A 282 -18.57 10.94 -28.21
CA ALA A 282 -18.02 12.13 -27.53
C ALA A 282 -18.92 13.37 -27.73
N LEU A 283 -19.53 13.53 -28.90
CA LEU A 283 -20.52 14.59 -29.15
C LEU A 283 -21.78 14.45 -28.28
N LEU A 284 -22.23 13.22 -28.05
CA LEU A 284 -23.34 12.92 -27.13
C LEU A 284 -22.95 13.19 -25.66
N LEU A 285 -21.70 12.94 -25.26
CA LEU A 285 -21.21 13.27 -23.93
C LEU A 285 -21.34 14.77 -23.61
N LEU A 286 -20.93 15.62 -24.56
CA LEU A 286 -20.97 17.08 -24.39
C LEU A 286 -22.40 17.63 -24.29
N SER A 287 -23.35 17.01 -24.99
CA SER A 287 -24.73 17.50 -25.09
C SER A 287 -25.68 16.89 -24.05
N GLN A 288 -25.48 15.64 -23.65
CA GLN A 288 -26.41 14.88 -22.81
C GLN A 288 -25.78 14.36 -21.51
N GLY A 289 -24.48 14.57 -21.30
CA GLY A 289 -23.76 13.98 -20.18
C GLY A 289 -23.68 12.45 -20.24
N ARG A 290 -23.94 11.85 -21.40
CA ARG A 290 -23.86 10.41 -21.63
C ARG A 290 -23.14 10.14 -22.95
N ALA A 291 -22.07 9.35 -22.89
CA ALA A 291 -21.45 8.78 -24.07
C ALA A 291 -22.06 7.39 -24.31
N VAL A 292 -22.95 7.27 -25.29
CA VAL A 292 -23.51 5.98 -25.71
C VAL A 292 -23.15 5.75 -27.16
N TYR A 293 -22.63 4.57 -27.48
CA TYR A 293 -22.34 4.16 -28.85
C TYR A 293 -22.65 2.68 -29.03
N GLU A 294 -23.39 2.33 -30.08
CA GLU A 294 -23.87 0.97 -30.36
C GLU A 294 -24.60 0.32 -29.17
N GLY A 295 -25.37 1.10 -28.42
CA GLY A 295 -26.09 0.63 -27.23
C GLY A 295 -25.22 0.40 -25.99
N LYS A 296 -23.90 0.59 -26.09
CA LYS A 296 -22.97 0.51 -24.97
C LYS A 296 -22.76 1.89 -24.36
N VAL A 297 -22.96 2.00 -23.05
CA VAL A 297 -22.69 3.23 -22.29
C VAL A 297 -21.21 3.26 -21.92
N PHE A 298 -20.48 4.28 -22.37
CA PHE A 298 -19.06 4.50 -22.06
C PHE A 298 -18.90 5.35 -20.81
N PHE A 299 -19.68 6.44 -20.72
CA PHE A 299 -19.67 7.35 -19.57
C PHE A 299 -21.08 7.89 -19.32
N ASN A 300 -21.41 8.07 -18.05
CA ASN A 300 -22.61 8.78 -17.60
C ASN A 300 -22.17 9.79 -16.53
N THR A 301 -22.07 11.06 -16.90
CA THR A 301 -21.76 12.13 -15.97
C THR A 301 -23.02 12.57 -15.25
N ILE A 302 -23.07 12.35 -13.95
CA ILE A 302 -24.07 12.99 -13.09
C ILE A 302 -23.46 14.32 -12.65
N LYS A 303 -23.91 15.42 -13.26
CA LYS A 303 -23.57 16.75 -12.74
C LYS A 303 -24.33 16.96 -11.44
N LEU A 304 -23.63 16.84 -10.32
CA LEU A 304 -24.15 17.28 -9.03
C LEU A 304 -23.89 18.78 -8.93
N GLU A 305 -24.92 19.60 -9.08
CA GLU A 305 -24.81 21.02 -8.76
C GLU A 305 -24.53 21.16 -7.27
N GLN A 306 -23.34 21.68 -6.96
CA GLN A 306 -23.01 22.04 -5.59
C GLN A 306 -23.92 23.19 -5.18
N LYS A 307 -24.83 22.92 -4.24
CA LYS A 307 -25.68 23.96 -3.67
C LYS A 307 -24.83 25.08 -3.11
N ASN A 308 -25.31 26.32 -3.25
CA ASN A 308 -24.63 27.49 -2.70
C ASN A 308 -24.42 27.31 -1.18
N GLU A 309 -23.32 27.85 -0.64
CA GLU A 309 -22.97 27.77 0.79
C GLU A 309 -24.11 28.27 1.70
N ALA A 310 -24.86 29.29 1.25
CA ALA A 310 -26.05 29.78 1.94
C ALA A 310 -27.15 28.70 2.05
N GLU A 311 -27.44 27.99 0.97
CA GLU A 311 -28.41 26.89 0.97
C GLU A 311 -27.91 25.72 1.82
N ILE A 312 -26.61 25.43 1.80
CA ILE A 312 -26.02 24.39 2.67
C ILE A 312 -26.22 24.76 4.14
N LYS A 313 -25.98 26.03 4.52
CA LYS A 313 -26.22 26.52 5.89
C LYS A 313 -27.69 26.42 6.28
N GLU A 314 -28.61 26.76 5.37
CA GLU A 314 -30.04 26.62 5.60
C GLU A 314 -30.46 25.16 5.80
N ILE A 315 -29.99 24.25 4.94
CA ILE A 315 -30.25 22.81 5.06
C ILE A 315 -29.72 22.27 6.40
N LYS A 316 -28.52 22.68 6.82
CA LYS A 316 -27.96 22.30 8.13
C LYS A 316 -28.83 22.80 9.29
N ALA A 317 -29.29 24.05 9.23
CA ALA A 317 -30.17 24.62 10.25
C ALA A 317 -31.52 23.88 10.31
N ASN A 318 -32.09 23.54 9.15
CA ASN A 318 -33.34 22.78 9.06
C ASN A 318 -33.18 21.35 9.58
N LEU A 319 -32.06 20.68 9.27
CA LEU A 319 -31.76 19.35 9.82
C LEU A 319 -31.57 19.38 11.34
N ALA A 320 -30.94 20.43 11.89
CA ALA A 320 -30.81 20.61 13.33
C ALA A 320 -32.18 20.77 14.01
N LYS A 321 -33.09 21.57 13.43
CA LYS A 321 -34.48 21.71 13.91
C LYS A 321 -35.26 20.40 13.86
N VAL A 322 -35.11 19.64 12.77
CA VAL A 322 -35.72 18.31 12.63
C VAL A 322 -35.20 17.36 13.69
N SER A 323 -33.88 17.34 13.93
CA SER A 323 -33.27 16.50 14.96
C SER A 323 -33.82 16.82 16.36
N ALA A 324 -33.87 18.10 16.73
CA ALA A 324 -34.45 18.55 18.00
C ALA A 324 -35.93 18.17 18.12
N GLY A 325 -36.72 18.35 17.06
CA GLY A 325 -38.14 17.98 17.04
C GLY A 325 -38.37 16.47 17.17
N LEU A 326 -37.53 15.64 16.55
CA LEU A 326 -37.63 14.18 16.62
C LEU A 326 -37.17 13.64 17.99
N GLU A 327 -36.20 14.27 18.64
CA GLU A 327 -35.82 13.96 20.03
C GLU A 327 -36.93 14.32 21.03
N ASN A 328 -37.64 15.44 20.82
CA ASN A 328 -38.83 15.76 21.62
C ASN A 328 -39.94 14.70 21.46
N ILE A 329 -40.18 14.23 20.23
CA ILE A 329 -41.14 13.14 19.98
C ILE A 329 -40.68 11.85 20.68
N ARG A 330 -39.38 11.57 20.67
CA ARG A 330 -38.81 10.42 21.38
C ARG A 330 -39.02 10.51 22.88
N ALA A 331 -38.85 11.69 23.47
CA ALA A 331 -39.13 11.94 24.88
C ALA A 331 -40.62 11.74 25.21
N ASP A 332 -41.54 12.24 24.36
CA ASP A 332 -42.99 12.03 24.56
C ASP A 332 -43.40 10.55 24.48
N ILE A 333 -42.74 9.74 23.64
CA ILE A 333 -42.95 8.29 23.59
C ILE A 333 -42.50 7.64 24.90
N LEU A 334 -41.31 8.00 25.41
CA LEU A 334 -40.78 7.47 26.66
C LEU A 334 -41.65 7.85 27.87
N LEU A 335 -42.25 9.04 27.85
CA LEU A 335 -43.19 9.50 28.88
C LEU A 335 -44.60 8.91 28.73
N GLY A 336 -44.85 8.06 27.72
CA GLY A 336 -46.16 7.45 27.47
C GLY A 336 -47.23 8.40 26.92
N LYS A 337 -46.86 9.65 26.60
CA LYS A 337 -47.78 10.66 26.00
C LYS A 337 -48.12 10.33 24.55
N LEU A 338 -47.25 9.59 23.86
CA LEU A 338 -47.37 9.17 22.47
C LEU A 338 -47.17 7.66 22.38
N ASN A 339 -48.25 6.93 22.20
CA ASN A 339 -48.30 5.47 22.30
C ASN A 339 -48.91 4.80 21.05
N LYS A 340 -49.64 5.54 20.21
CA LYS A 340 -50.13 5.02 18.92
C LYS A 340 -49.10 5.28 17.82
N GLU A 341 -48.65 4.22 17.15
CA GLU A 341 -47.66 4.30 16.06
C GLU A 341 -48.06 5.30 14.97
N ALA A 342 -49.34 5.31 14.58
CA ALA A 342 -49.86 6.25 13.59
C ALA A 342 -49.72 7.73 14.01
N GLN A 343 -49.87 8.03 15.30
CA GLN A 343 -49.69 9.38 15.83
C GLN A 343 -48.21 9.79 15.87
N VAL A 344 -47.32 8.85 16.19
CA VAL A 344 -45.87 9.08 16.16
C VAL A 344 -45.40 9.37 14.74
N ARG A 345 -45.79 8.54 13.76
CA ARG A 345 -45.46 8.77 12.34
C ARG A 345 -45.98 10.13 11.86
N LYS A 346 -47.24 10.44 12.14
CA LYS A 346 -47.86 11.71 11.75
C LYS A 346 -47.13 12.93 12.34
N ARG A 347 -46.71 12.88 13.60
CA ARG A 347 -45.92 13.97 14.22
C ARG A 347 -44.51 14.06 13.65
N ALA A 348 -43.84 12.92 13.45
CA ALA A 348 -42.51 12.88 12.85
C ALA A 348 -42.52 13.46 11.44
N ASP A 349 -43.48 13.03 10.60
CA ASP A 349 -43.67 13.55 9.25
C ASP A 349 -43.99 15.06 9.26
N ALA A 350 -44.78 15.53 10.23
CA ALA A 350 -45.08 16.95 10.38
C ALA A 350 -43.82 17.78 10.71
N VAL A 351 -42.96 17.29 11.62
CA VAL A 351 -41.68 17.94 11.96
C VAL A 351 -40.75 17.98 10.75
N ILE A 352 -40.63 16.87 10.02
CA ILE A 352 -39.80 16.78 8.81
C ILE A 352 -40.35 17.73 7.73
N LYS A 353 -41.67 17.77 7.55
CA LYS A 353 -42.33 18.59 6.54
C LYS A 353 -42.23 20.08 6.84
N ALA A 354 -42.38 20.49 8.10
CA ALA A 354 -42.31 21.88 8.53
C ALA A 354 -40.92 22.51 8.33
N ASN A 355 -39.88 21.69 8.19
CA ASN A 355 -38.51 22.14 8.00
C ASN A 355 -37.96 21.79 6.60
N ASN A 356 -38.82 21.46 5.62
CA ASN A 356 -38.42 21.17 4.24
C ASN A 356 -37.37 20.05 4.09
N CYS A 357 -37.45 19.01 4.93
CA CYS A 357 -36.47 17.91 4.98
C CYS A 357 -37.05 16.57 4.49
N GLN A 358 -38.17 16.57 3.76
CA GLN A 358 -38.90 15.35 3.35
C GLN A 358 -38.05 14.43 2.45
N ASP A 359 -37.17 15.03 1.65
CA ASP A 359 -36.28 14.29 0.74
C ASP A 359 -34.93 13.91 1.38
N LEU A 360 -34.67 14.41 2.59
CA LEU A 360 -33.38 14.26 3.26
C LEU A 360 -33.45 13.31 4.45
N VAL A 361 -34.61 13.19 5.11
CA VAL A 361 -34.76 12.40 6.34
C VAL A 361 -35.81 11.31 6.13
N ALA A 362 -35.47 10.08 6.54
CA ALA A 362 -36.40 8.97 6.66
C ALA A 362 -36.53 8.58 8.13
N THR A 363 -37.76 8.31 8.56
CA THR A 363 -38.09 7.83 9.90
C THR A 363 -38.61 6.40 9.82
N SER A 364 -38.12 5.54 10.70
CA SER A 364 -38.64 4.18 10.88
C SER A 364 -38.92 3.92 12.36
N LEU A 365 -40.10 3.37 12.65
CA LEU A 365 -40.43 2.84 13.97
C LEU A 365 -40.04 1.36 14.04
N MET A 366 -39.24 0.99 15.03
CA MET A 366 -38.98 -0.41 15.37
C MET A 366 -40.00 -0.89 16.42
N LYS A 367 -40.55 -2.10 16.26
CA LYS A 367 -41.53 -2.71 17.19
C LYS A 367 -40.97 -2.93 18.61
N PRO A 368 -41.82 -3.28 19.59
CA PRO A 368 -42.52 -2.40 20.53
C PRO A 368 -41.72 -2.12 21.83
N ALA A 369 -40.39 -2.07 21.76
CA ALA A 369 -39.54 -1.70 22.90
C ALA A 369 -38.37 -0.77 22.52
N LYS A 370 -38.39 -0.17 21.32
CA LYS A 370 -37.28 0.63 20.80
C LYS A 370 -37.70 2.01 20.28
N PRO A 371 -36.81 3.00 20.43
CA PRO A 371 -37.05 4.40 20.09
C PRO A 371 -37.22 4.63 18.58
N LEU A 372 -37.83 5.76 18.24
CA LEU A 372 -37.87 6.33 16.89
C LEU A 372 -36.45 6.36 16.30
N SER A 373 -36.24 5.71 15.16
CA SER A 373 -34.96 5.73 14.44
C SER A 373 -35.06 6.66 13.24
N THR A 374 -34.04 7.50 13.08
CA THR A 374 -33.90 8.47 12.00
C THR A 374 -32.68 8.13 11.17
N ARG A 375 -32.80 8.23 9.86
CA ARG A 375 -31.67 8.05 8.94
C ARG A 375 -31.76 9.11 7.86
N LEU A 376 -30.61 9.71 7.51
CA LEU A 376 -30.52 10.54 6.32
C LEU A 376 -30.72 9.65 5.08
N LYS A 377 -31.62 10.05 4.18
CA LYS A 377 -31.76 9.41 2.88
C LYS A 377 -30.46 9.67 2.11
N ARG A 378 -29.79 8.60 1.67
CA ARG A 378 -28.78 8.75 0.60
C ARG A 378 -29.55 9.17 -0.65
N ARG A 379 -29.28 10.38 -1.17
CA ARG A 379 -29.71 10.72 -2.52
C ARG A 379 -28.96 9.77 -3.45
N SER A 380 -29.71 8.92 -4.13
CA SER A 380 -29.26 8.08 -5.24
C SER A 380 -28.91 8.92 -6.45
#